data_AF-X1LZJ7-F1
#
_entry.id   AF-X1LZJ7-F1
#
_cell.length_a   1.000
_cell.length_b   1.000
_cell.length_c   1.000
_cell.angle_alpha   90.00
_cell.angle_beta   90.00
_cell.angle_gamma   90.00
#
_symmetry.space_group_name_H-M   'P 1'
#
loop_
_entity.id
_entity.type
_entity.pdbx_description
1 polymer ?
#
loop_
_entity_poly.entity_id
_entity_poly.type
_entity_poly.pdbx_seq_one_letter_code
_entity_poly.pdbx_strand_id
1 'polypeptide(L)'
;MAQLTKDELEEFLEELENYKGKHTELITVYIPAGYDVNSVQRQLEAEKSTAANIKSTSTRKNVVDALEKIVRHLKSLKKTPENGLALFCGNVSRVEGQLDLNLWDIEPPMPLKIRL
;
A
#
# COMPACT_ATOMS: atom_id res chain seq x y z
N MET A 1 -11.41 -1.17 5.64
CA MET A 1 -11.32 -2.38 4.81
C MET A 1 -12.57 -2.46 3.98
N ALA A 2 -12.43 -2.29 2.68
CA ALA A 2 -13.49 -2.55 1.72
C ALA A 2 -13.41 -4.01 1.29
N GLN A 3 -14.55 -4.72 1.32
CA GLN A 3 -14.70 -6.02 0.68
C GLN A 3 -15.21 -5.76 -0.73
N LEU A 4 -14.43 -6.13 -1.74
CA LEU A 4 -14.79 -5.92 -3.14
C LEU A 4 -15.20 -7.24 -3.78
N THR A 5 -16.27 -7.20 -4.56
CA THR A 5 -16.59 -8.26 -5.53
C THR A 5 -15.56 -8.29 -6.65
N LYS A 6 -15.60 -9.31 -7.50
CA LYS A 6 -14.69 -9.42 -8.64
C LYS A 6 -14.78 -8.21 -9.57
N ASP A 7 -15.99 -7.76 -9.85
CA ASP A 7 -16.25 -6.66 -10.79
C ASP A 7 -15.82 -5.32 -10.18
N GLU A 8 -16.13 -5.07 -8.90
CA GLU A 8 -15.65 -3.87 -8.19
C GLU A 8 -14.12 -3.83 -8.06
N LEU A 9 -13.47 -4.99 -7.94
CA LEU A 9 -12.01 -5.07 -7.94
C LEU A 9 -11.43 -4.72 -9.32
N GLU A 10 -12.05 -5.18 -10.41
CA GLU A 10 -11.63 -4.81 -11.77
C GLU A 10 -11.77 -3.30 -11.99
N GLU A 11 -12.91 -2.70 -11.64
CA GLU A 11 -13.11 -1.24 -11.71
C GLU A 11 -12.08 -0.47 -10.86
N PHE A 12 -11.80 -0.95 -9.66
CA PHE A 12 -10.79 -0.35 -8.78
C PHE A 12 -9.38 -0.42 -9.39
N LEU A 13 -9.02 -1.54 -10.03
CA LEU A 13 -7.74 -1.67 -10.70
C LEU A 13 -7.62 -0.73 -11.90
N GLU A 14 -8.70 -0.54 -12.66
CA GLU A 14 -8.76 0.44 -13.75
C GLU A 14 -8.61 1.88 -13.21
N GLU A 15 -9.23 2.20 -12.08
CA GLU A 15 -9.03 3.49 -11.40
C GLU A 15 -7.56 3.67 -11.00
N LEU A 16 -6.95 2.63 -10.42
CA LEU A 16 -5.55 2.66 -10.01
C LEU A 16 -4.59 2.86 -11.20
N GLU A 17 -4.86 2.24 -12.34
CA GLU A 17 -4.05 2.38 -13.55
C GLU A 17 -4.07 3.83 -14.11
N ASN A 18 -5.16 4.56 -13.86
CA ASN A 18 -5.27 5.96 -14.25
C ASN A 18 -4.40 6.89 -13.40
N TYR A 19 -3.96 6.47 -12.20
CA TYR A 19 -3.01 7.23 -11.38
C TYR A 19 -1.60 7.11 -11.94
N LYS A 20 -1.30 7.90 -12.98
CA LYS A 20 0.07 8.08 -13.50
C LYS A 20 0.75 9.24 -12.78
N GLY A 21 1.48 8.94 -11.71
CA GLY A 21 2.43 9.89 -11.13
C GLY A 21 3.58 10.16 -12.11
N LYS A 22 4.16 11.38 -12.11
CA LYS A 22 5.38 11.69 -12.87
C LYS A 22 6.60 10.88 -12.38
N HIS A 23 6.52 10.31 -11.18
CA HIS A 23 7.58 9.52 -10.54
C HIS A 23 6.98 8.29 -9.85
N THR A 24 7.81 7.27 -9.64
CA THR A 24 7.49 6.00 -8.98
C THR A 24 7.08 6.21 -7.53
N GLU A 25 5.78 6.28 -7.23
CA GLU A 25 5.32 6.62 -5.87
C GLU A 25 4.09 5.85 -5.41
N LEU A 26 3.82 4.67 -6.00
CA LEU A 26 2.79 3.75 -5.55
C LEU A 26 3.46 2.49 -4.97
N ILE A 27 3.21 2.26 -3.69
CA ILE A 27 3.61 1.07 -2.96
C ILE A 27 2.40 0.15 -2.90
N THR A 28 2.61 -1.10 -3.30
CA THR A 28 1.62 -2.16 -3.15
C THR A 28 2.15 -3.20 -2.19
N VAL A 29 1.31 -3.64 -1.26
CA VAL A 29 1.64 -4.71 -0.31
C VAL A 29 0.55 -5.75 -0.34
N TYR A 30 0.91 -7.00 -0.60
CA TYR A 30 0.01 -8.14 -0.54
C TYR A 30 0.33 -9.02 0.67
N ILE A 31 -0.67 -9.23 1.52
CA ILE A 31 -0.58 -10.07 2.71
C ILE A 31 -1.46 -11.31 2.50
N PRO A 32 -0.87 -12.52 2.45
CA PRO A 32 -1.63 -13.76 2.33
C PRO A 32 -2.62 -13.97 3.48
N ALA A 33 -3.70 -14.69 3.20
CA ALA A 33 -4.64 -15.14 4.22
C ALA A 33 -3.92 -15.91 5.34
N GLY A 34 -4.22 -15.57 6.60
CA GLY A 34 -3.63 -16.24 7.78
C GLY A 34 -2.16 -15.88 8.08
N TYR A 35 -1.53 -14.99 7.30
CA TYR A 35 -0.17 -14.53 7.59
C TYR A 35 -0.14 -13.56 8.79
N ASP A 36 0.97 -13.47 9.52
CA ASP A 36 1.11 -12.55 10.66
C ASP A 36 1.34 -11.11 10.20
N VAL A 37 0.37 -10.22 10.47
CA VAL A 37 0.46 -8.77 10.18
C VAL A 37 1.67 -8.15 10.86
N ASN A 38 2.03 -8.58 12.07
CA ASN A 38 3.16 -8.00 12.81
C ASN A 38 4.49 -8.28 12.11
N SER A 39 4.63 -9.45 11.48
CA SER A 39 5.80 -9.78 10.64
C SER A 39 5.90 -8.84 9.45
N VAL A 40 4.78 -8.57 8.77
CA VAL A 40 4.74 -7.61 7.65
C VAL A 40 5.09 -6.21 8.11
N GLN A 41 4.54 -5.77 9.25
CA GLN A 41 4.83 -4.46 9.82
C GLN A 41 6.32 -4.28 10.10
N ARG A 42 6.99 -5.27 10.70
CA ARG A 42 8.44 -5.24 10.95
C ARG A 42 9.25 -5.13 9.66
N GLN A 43 8.85 -5.87 8.62
CA GLN A 43 9.51 -5.76 7.32
C GLN A 43 9.36 -4.36 6.73
N LEU A 44 8.15 -3.79 6.74
CA LEU A 44 7.92 -2.44 6.20
C LEU A 44 8.65 -1.34 7.00
N GLU A 45 8.83 -1.51 8.31
CA GLU A 45 9.69 -0.61 9.09
C GLU A 45 11.17 -0.69 8.66
N ALA A 46 11.67 -1.88 8.30
CA ALA A 46 13.01 -2.05 7.73
C ALA A 46 13.12 -1.44 6.32
N GLU A 47 12.10 -1.62 5.47
CA GLU A 47 12.03 -0.97 4.15
C GLU A 47 12.02 0.56 4.28
N LYS A 48 11.32 1.11 5.29
CA LYS A 48 11.32 2.56 5.57
C LYS A 48 12.72 3.06 5.90
N SER A 49 13.49 2.32 6.70
CA SER A 49 14.88 2.68 7.01
C SER A 49 15.76 2.64 5.76
N THR A 50 15.55 1.67 4.87
CA THR A 50 16.28 1.56 3.61
C THR A 50 15.91 2.70 2.66
N ALA A 51 14.63 3.05 2.56
CA ALA A 51 14.11 4.15 1.75
C ALA A 51 14.68 5.51 2.16
N ALA A 52 15.14 5.68 3.41
CA ALA A 52 15.81 6.90 3.86
C ALA A 52 17.11 7.21 3.07
N ASN A 53 17.67 6.22 2.36
CA ASN A 53 18.88 6.40 1.52
C ASN A 53 18.57 6.81 0.07
N ILE A 54 17.29 6.98 -0.30
CA ILE A 54 16.91 7.47 -1.65
C ILE A 54 17.51 8.86 -1.87
N LYS A 55 18.22 9.04 -2.99
CA LYS A 55 18.96 10.28 -3.31
C LYS A 55 18.03 11.46 -3.62
N SER A 56 16.96 11.21 -4.37
CA SER A 56 15.95 12.22 -4.69
C SER A 56 15.15 12.59 -3.43
N THR A 57 15.22 13.85 -3.01
CA THR A 57 14.54 14.32 -1.80
C THR A 57 13.03 14.18 -1.88
N SER A 58 12.41 14.47 -3.03
CA SER A 58 10.97 14.34 -3.24
C SER A 58 10.55 12.87 -3.15
N THR A 59 11.20 12.00 -3.93
CA THR A 59 10.91 10.56 -3.95
C THR A 59 11.13 9.92 -2.58
N ARG A 60 12.23 10.27 -1.90
CA ARG A 60 12.51 9.79 -0.54
C ARG A 60 11.37 10.12 0.41
N LYS A 61 10.93 11.39 0.41
CA LYS A 61 9.83 11.83 1.27
C LYS A 61 8.54 11.06 0.95
N ASN A 62 8.18 10.95 -0.32
CA ASN A 62 6.93 10.30 -0.73
C ASN A 62 6.92 8.79 -0.39
N VAL A 63 8.04 8.08 -0.58
CA VAL A 63 8.17 6.67 -0.20
C VAL A 63 8.13 6.48 1.32
N VAL A 64 8.86 7.31 2.08
CA VAL A 64 8.89 7.22 3.55
C VAL A 64 7.51 7.51 4.14
N ASP A 65 6.82 8.55 3.65
CA ASP A 65 5.49 8.92 4.10
C ASP A 65 4.45 7.82 3.77
N ALA A 66 4.55 7.20 2.59
CA ALA A 66 3.70 6.07 2.20
C ALA A 66 3.92 4.84 3.09
N LEU A 67 5.18 4.44 3.31
CA LEU A 67 5.52 3.31 4.20
C LEU A 67 5.06 3.57 5.63
N GLU A 68 5.21 4.79 6.13
CA GLU A 68 4.74 5.17 7.47
C GLU A 68 3.22 5.09 7.58
N LYS A 69 2.49 5.54 6.56
CA LYS A 69 1.03 5.43 6.50
C LYS A 69 0.57 3.97 6.49
N ILE A 70 1.23 3.11 5.71
CA ILE A 70 0.95 1.67 5.68
C ILE A 70 1.22 1.04 7.06
N VAL A 71 2.38 1.28 7.65
CA VAL A 71 2.75 0.73 8.97
C VAL A 71 1.76 1.15 10.05
N ARG A 72 1.33 2.41 10.05
CA ARG A 72 0.31 2.90 10.99
C ARG A 72 -1.04 2.22 10.78
N HIS A 73 -1.43 1.96 9.53
CA HIS A 73 -2.64 1.20 9.24
C HIS A 73 -2.52 -0.26 9.69
N LEU A 74 -1.41 -0.94 9.42
CA LEU A 74 -1.20 -2.31 9.89
C LEU A 74 -1.22 -2.43 11.42
N LYS A 75 -0.73 -1.41 12.15
CA LYS A 75 -0.81 -1.36 13.63
C LYS A 75 -2.23 -1.35 14.18
N SER A 76 -3.22 -0.86 13.42
CA SER A 76 -4.62 -0.88 13.87
C SER A 76 -5.28 -2.24 13.63
N LEU A 77 -4.69 -3.09 12.79
CA LEU A 77 -5.18 -4.44 12.51
C LEU A 77 -4.65 -5.43 13.56
N LYS A 78 -5.57 -6.14 14.23
CA LYS A 78 -5.21 -7.18 15.20
C LYS A 78 -4.82 -8.51 14.54
N LYS A 79 -5.38 -8.78 13.36
CA LYS A 79 -5.18 -10.00 12.57
C LYS A 79 -5.37 -9.71 11.09
N THR A 80 -4.79 -10.55 10.24
CA THR A 80 -5.06 -10.51 8.80
C THR A 80 -6.52 -10.92 8.54
N PRO A 81 -7.22 -10.29 7.57
CA PRO A 81 -8.55 -10.72 7.14
C PRO A 81 -8.58 -12.15 6.58
N GLU A 82 -9.78 -12.70 6.38
CA GLU A 82 -9.95 -14.11 6.00
C GLU A 82 -9.36 -14.40 4.63
N ASN A 83 -9.52 -13.46 3.70
CA ASN A 83 -8.97 -13.61 2.34
C ASN A 83 -7.58 -12.98 2.17
N GLY A 84 -6.95 -12.52 3.25
CA GLY A 84 -5.73 -11.71 3.15
C GLY A 84 -6.03 -10.22 3.01
N LEU A 85 -5.01 -9.45 2.67
CA LEU A 85 -5.11 -7.99 2.55
C LEU A 85 -4.26 -7.49 1.40
N ALA A 86 -4.85 -6.65 0.54
CA ALA A 86 -4.13 -5.87 -0.46
C ALA A 86 -4.14 -4.39 -0.04
N LEU A 87 -2.95 -3.80 0.06
CA LEU A 87 -2.77 -2.39 0.39
C LEU A 87 -2.12 -1.66 -0.77
N PHE A 88 -2.68 -0.52 -1.12
CA PHE A 88 -2.11 0.39 -2.10
C PHE A 88 -1.91 1.73 -1.40
N CYS A 89 -0.72 2.30 -1.48
CA CYS A 89 -0.44 3.61 -0.90
C CYS A 89 0.47 4.41 -1.80
N GLY A 90 0.12 5.67 -2.05
CA GLY A 90 0.95 6.51 -2.90
C GLY A 90 0.44 7.92 -3.04
N ASN A 91 1.30 8.78 -3.58
CA ASN A 91 0.94 10.14 -3.91
C ASN A 91 0.24 10.17 -5.28
N VAL A 92 -1.03 10.57 -5.30
CA VAL A 92 -1.84 10.66 -6.53
C VAL A 92 -2.04 12.08 -7.03
N SER A 93 -1.30 13.04 -6.45
CA SER A 93 -1.41 14.43 -6.87
C SER A 93 -0.96 14.61 -8.33
N ARG A 94 -1.80 15.27 -9.12
CA ARG A 94 -1.47 15.66 -10.50
C ARG A 94 -0.59 16.92 -10.54
N VAL A 95 -0.46 17.62 -9.41
CA VAL A 95 0.26 18.89 -9.29
C VAL A 95 1.62 18.65 -8.66
N GLU A 96 2.67 19.10 -9.34
CA GLU A 96 4.03 18.94 -8.86
C GLU A 96 4.27 19.75 -7.58
N GLY A 97 4.82 19.10 -6.55
CA GLY A 97 5.05 19.70 -5.24
C GLY A 97 3.85 19.66 -4.28
N GLN A 98 2.67 19.23 -4.75
CA GLN A 98 1.54 18.94 -3.87
C GLN A 98 1.56 17.46 -3.44
N LEU A 99 1.33 17.23 -2.15
CA LEU A 99 1.22 15.88 -1.59
C LEU A 99 -0.26 15.52 -1.46
N ASP A 100 -0.68 14.45 -2.14
CA ASP A 100 -1.99 13.84 -2.02
C ASP A 100 -1.81 12.34 -1.77
N LEU A 101 -1.48 12.00 -0.53
CA LEU A 101 -1.12 10.64 -0.13
C LEU A 101 -2.36 9.82 0.23
N ASN A 102 -2.74 8.90 -0.65
CA ASN A 102 -3.88 8.02 -0.44
C ASN A 102 -3.45 6.62 0.00
N LEU A 103 -4.34 5.96 0.74
CA LEU A 103 -4.19 4.58 1.20
C LEU A 103 -5.51 3.86 0.93
N TRP A 104 -5.45 2.75 0.23
CA TRP A 104 -6.58 1.86 -0.03
C TRP A 104 -6.31 0.51 0.62
N ASP A 105 -7.25 0.04 1.43
CA ASP A 105 -7.20 -1.23 2.14
C ASP A 105 -8.33 -2.17 1.72
N ILE A 106 -7.95 -3.22 0.97
CA ILE A 106 -8.90 -4.10 0.29
C ILE A 106 -8.73 -5.52 0.81
N GLU A 107 -9.85 -6.11 1.23
CA GLU A 107 -9.96 -7.55 1.37
C GLU A 107 -10.42 -8.13 0.03
N PRO A 108 -9.58 -8.95 -0.64
CA PRO A 108 -9.91 -9.47 -1.96
C PRO A 108 -11.04 -10.52 -1.88
N PRO A 109 -11.78 -10.73 -2.98
CA PRO A 109 -12.88 -11.71 -3.02
C PRO A 109 -12.39 -13.17 -2.92
N MET A 110 -11.09 -13.40 -3.15
CA MET A 110 -10.46 -14.72 -3.04
C MET A 110 -9.22 -14.66 -2.14
N PRO A 111 -8.93 -15.73 -1.39
CA PRO A 111 -7.75 -15.79 -0.52
C PRO A 111 -6.43 -15.56 -1.28
N LEU A 112 -5.66 -14.57 -0.84
CA LEU A 112 -4.31 -14.35 -1.33
C LEU A 112 -3.37 -15.45 -0.84
N LYS A 113 -2.62 -16.02 -1.78
CA LYS A 113 -1.58 -17.02 -1.52
C LYS A 113 -0.16 -16.45 -1.62
N ILE A 114 -0.03 -15.25 -2.20
CA ILE A 114 1.24 -14.63 -2.57
C ILE A 114 1.50 -13.43 -1.67
N ARG A 115 2.75 -13.28 -1.25
CA ARG A 115 3.26 -12.12 -0.53
C ARG A 115 4.18 -11.34 -1.45
N LEU A 116 3.94 -10.03 -1.59
CA LEU A 116 4.74 -9.11 -2.40
C LEU A 116 4.76 -7.73 -1.76
#